data_AF-A0A7W1WKH3-F1
#
_entry.id   AF-A0A7W1WKH3-F1
#
_cell.length_a   1.000
_cell.length_b   1.000
_cell.length_c   1.000
_cell.angle_alpha   90.00
_cell.angle_beta   90.00
_cell.angle_gamma   90.00
#
_symmetry.space_group_name_H-M   'P 1'
#
loop_
_entity.id
_entity.type
_entity.pdbx_description
1 polymer ?
#
loop_
_entity_poly.entity_id
_entity_poly.type
_entity_poly.pdbx_seq_one_letter_code
_entity_poly.pdbx_strand_id
1 'polypeptide(L)'
;MLDPYIEALAQRLQDHIDRGEMRPTDTRMAAMSLISPILIGALHQRRLGGATCNPVDQSQHCHHVAESFIAAYRVRQRAEDDPEMVK
;
A
#
# COMPACT_ATOMS: atom_id res chain seq x y z
N MET A 1 -19.72 6.64 -1.44
CA MET A 1 -19.19 7.28 -0.20
C MET A 1 -17.90 6.61 0.25
N LEU A 2 -16.86 6.62 -0.60
CA LEU A 2 -15.48 6.29 -0.20
C LEU A 2 -14.52 7.42 -0.53
N ASP A 3 -14.89 8.31 -1.45
CA ASP A 3 -14.02 9.38 -1.96
C ASP A 3 -13.35 10.24 -0.88
N PRO A 4 -14.03 10.66 0.21
CA PRO A 4 -13.36 11.42 1.28
C PRO A 4 -12.22 10.64 1.98
N TYR A 5 -12.37 9.32 2.11
CA TYR A 5 -11.33 8.47 2.70
C TYR A 5 -10.17 8.24 1.72
N ILE A 6 -10.49 8.10 0.43
CA ILE A 6 -9.47 7.99 -0.62
C ILE A 6 -8.67 9.29 -0.72
N GLU A 7 -9.33 10.44 -0.64
CA GLU A 7 -8.69 11.75 -0.66
C GLU A 7 -7.78 11.95 0.55
N ALA A 8 -8.26 11.63 1.76
CA ALA A 8 -7.43 11.69 2.97
C ALA A 8 -6.21 10.75 2.88
N LEU A 9 -6.39 9.54 2.33
CA LEU A 9 -5.29 8.60 2.14
C LEU A 9 -4.31 9.09 1.08
N ALA A 10 -4.79 9.63 -0.04
CA ALA A 10 -3.95 10.21 -1.09
C ALA A 10 -3.13 11.39 -0.57
N GLN A 11 -3.73 12.28 0.23
CA GLN A 11 -3.01 13.38 0.88
C GLN A 11 -1.90 12.86 1.78
N ARG A 12 -2.20 11.85 2.62
CA ARG A 12 -1.16 11.24 3.48
C ARG A 12 -0.01 10.67 2.66
N LEU A 13 -0.30 10.00 1.54
CA LEU A 13 0.73 9.47 0.64
C LEU A 13 1.54 10.58 -0.02
N GLN A 14 0.90 11.70 -0.38
CA GLN A 14 1.60 12.89 -0.88
C GLN A 14 2.59 13.41 0.17
N ASP A 15 2.19 13.49 1.44
CA ASP A 15 3.11 13.92 2.50
C ASP A 15 4.33 12.98 2.64
N HIS A 16 4.17 11.67 2.40
CA HIS A 16 5.29 10.72 2.35
C HIS A 16 6.21 10.93 1.13
N ILE A 17 5.66 11.35 -0.02
CA ILE A 17 6.45 11.73 -1.21
C ILE A 17 7.24 13.00 -0.91
N ASP A 18 6.59 14.00 -0.32
CA ASP A 18 7.22 15.30 -0.02
C ASP A 18 8.36 15.16 1.00
N ARG A 19 8.29 14.18 1.90
CA ARG A 19 9.38 13.81 2.84
C ARG A 19 10.47 12.93 2.22
N GLY A 20 10.32 12.50 0.97
CA GLY A 20 11.27 11.60 0.31
C GLY A 20 11.25 10.16 0.83
N GLU A 21 10.17 9.76 1.52
CA GLU A 21 9.99 8.40 2.06
C GLU A 21 9.37 7.46 0.99
N MET A 22 8.53 8.02 0.12
CA MET A 22 7.83 7.33 -0.95
C MET A 22 8.25 7.86 -2.33
N ARG A 23 8.35 6.97 -3.31
CA ARG A 23 8.66 7.37 -4.69
C ARG A 23 7.53 8.24 -5.29
N PRO A 24 7.84 9.20 -6.16
CA PRO A 24 6.82 9.99 -6.86
C PRO A 24 5.86 9.09 -7.64
N THR A 25 4.56 9.26 -7.45
CA THR A 25 3.50 8.49 -8.12
C THR A 25 2.17 9.24 -8.08
N ASP A 26 1.15 8.74 -8.80
CA ASP A 26 -0.23 9.20 -8.63
C ASP A 26 -0.77 8.69 -7.28
N THR A 27 -0.90 9.61 -6.31
CA THR A 27 -1.29 9.29 -4.94
C THR A 27 -2.73 8.82 -4.82
N ARG A 28 -3.62 9.22 -5.73
CA ARG A 28 -5.00 8.73 -5.77
C ARG A 28 -5.03 7.27 -6.20
N MET A 29 -4.27 6.91 -7.24
CA MET A 29 -4.14 5.52 -7.67
C MET A 29 -3.46 4.66 -6.62
N ALA A 30 -2.40 5.15 -5.98
CA ALA A 30 -1.73 4.44 -4.90
C ALA A 30 -2.65 4.20 -3.69
N ALA A 31 -3.45 5.22 -3.29
CA ALA A 31 -4.45 5.08 -2.24
C ALA A 31 -5.49 3.99 -2.57
N MET A 32 -5.99 3.97 -3.82
CA MET A 32 -6.90 2.93 -4.29
C MET A 32 -6.26 1.54 -4.26
N SER A 33 -5.00 1.40 -4.70
CA SER A 33 -4.29 0.12 -4.65
C SER A 33 -4.09 -0.39 -3.22
N LEU A 34 -3.87 0.51 -2.25
CA LEU A 34 -3.70 0.15 -0.85
C LEU A 34 -5.01 -0.35 -0.22
N ILE A 35 -6.12 0.36 -0.43
CA ILE A 35 -7.38 0.08 0.27
C ILE A 35 -8.23 -1.02 -0.39
N SER A 36 -8.13 -1.19 -1.72
CA SER A 36 -8.93 -2.16 -2.48
C SER A 36 -8.84 -3.60 -1.94
N PRO A 37 -7.65 -4.19 -1.70
CA PRO A 37 -7.57 -5.55 -1.19
C PRO A 37 -8.17 -5.70 0.21
N ILE A 38 -8.15 -4.66 1.04
CA ILE A 38 -8.77 -4.67 2.37
C ILE A 38 -10.31 -4.70 2.22
N LEU A 39 -10.86 -3.83 1.37
CA LEU A 39 -12.31 -3.77 1.13
C LEU A 39 -12.83 -5.06 0.50
N ILE A 40 -12.14 -5.61 -0.50
CA ILE A 40 -12.51 -6.87 -1.16
C ILE A 40 -12.39 -8.03 -0.18
N GLY A 41 -11.32 -8.10 0.63
CA GLY A 41 -11.18 -9.11 1.68
C GLY A 41 -12.36 -9.08 2.67
N ALA A 42 -12.71 -7.89 3.18
CA ALA A 42 -13.83 -7.74 4.10
C ALA A 42 -15.19 -8.10 3.45
N LEU A 43 -15.43 -7.68 2.21
CA LEU A 43 -16.64 -8.02 1.47
C LEU A 43 -16.75 -9.53 1.24
N HIS A 44 -15.66 -10.15 0.78
CA HIS A 44 -15.59 -11.59 0.53
C HIS A 44 -15.90 -12.38 1.80
N GLN A 45 -15.23 -12.05 2.91
CA GLN A 45 -15.39 -12.76 4.17
C GLN A 45 -16.79 -12.55 4.79
N ARG A 46 -17.35 -11.33 4.71
CA ARG A 46 -18.59 -10.98 5.44
C ARG A 46 -19.87 -11.11 4.63
N ARG A 47 -19.81 -11.05 3.29
CA ARG A 47 -21.00 -10.94 2.43
C ARG A 47 -21.04 -11.95 1.29
N LEU A 48 -19.90 -12.55 0.92
CA LEU A 48 -19.83 -13.49 -0.21
C LEU A 48 -19.55 -14.94 0.21
N GLY A 49 -19.71 -15.25 1.51
CA GLY A 49 -19.53 -16.62 2.03
C GLY A 49 -18.08 -17.03 2.28
N GLY A 50 -17.11 -16.13 2.06
CA GLY A 50 -15.67 -16.40 2.22
C GLY A 50 -15.31 -17.01 3.57
N ALA A 51 -15.95 -16.58 4.66
CA ALA A 51 -15.70 -17.12 6.00
C ALA A 51 -15.99 -18.63 6.13
N THR A 52 -16.86 -19.17 5.29
CA THR A 52 -17.23 -20.60 5.32
C THR A 52 -16.45 -21.47 4.34
N CYS A 53 -15.99 -20.90 3.22
CA CYS A 53 -15.34 -21.66 2.16
C CYS A 53 -13.82 -21.47 2.11
N ASN A 54 -13.31 -20.29 2.47
CA ASN A 54 -11.89 -19.96 2.48
C ASN A 54 -11.65 -18.81 3.47
N PRO A 55 -11.64 -19.09 4.77
CA PRO A 55 -11.48 -18.07 5.80
C PRO A 55 -10.10 -17.43 5.69
N VAL A 56 -10.06 -16.10 5.82
CA VAL A 56 -8.82 -15.32 5.80
C VAL A 56 -8.58 -14.74 7.18
N ASP A 57 -7.35 -14.88 7.69
CA ASP A 57 -6.88 -14.11 8.83
C ASP A 57 -6.79 -12.63 8.43
N GLN A 58 -7.68 -11.81 8.98
CA GLN A 58 -7.77 -10.38 8.64
C GLN A 58 -6.52 -9.60 9.06
N SER A 59 -5.89 -9.97 10.17
CA SER A 59 -4.68 -9.30 10.65
C SER A 59 -3.51 -9.60 9.73
N GLN A 60 -3.36 -10.88 9.36
CA GLN A 60 -2.32 -11.30 8.42
C GLN A 60 -2.52 -10.69 7.04
N HIS A 61 -3.76 -10.61 6.56
CA HIS A 61 -4.11 -9.96 5.29
C HIS A 61 -3.72 -8.47 5.29
N CYS A 62 -4.06 -7.73 6.34
CA CYS A 62 -3.68 -6.32 6.47
C CYS A 62 -2.15 -6.13 6.49
N HIS A 63 -1.41 -6.95 7.24
CA HIS A 63 0.05 -6.91 7.23
C HIS A 63 0.62 -7.19 5.84
N HIS A 64 0.12 -8.22 5.17
CA HIS A 64 0.58 -8.56 3.82
C HIS A 64 0.36 -7.42 2.82
N VAL A 65 -0.80 -6.78 2.85
CA VAL A 65 -1.11 -5.62 2.01
C VAL A 65 -0.17 -4.45 2.32
N ALA A 66 0.06 -4.14 3.60
CA ALA A 66 0.93 -3.05 4.02
C ALA A 66 2.39 -3.27 3.59
N GLU A 67 2.94 -4.46 3.84
CA GLU A 67 4.31 -4.82 3.45
C GLU A 67 4.51 -4.77 1.93
N SER A 68 3.55 -5.31 1.19
CA SER A 68 3.57 -5.29 -0.28
C SER A 68 3.51 -3.86 -0.82
N PHE A 69 2.68 -3.00 -0.22
CA PHE A 69 2.60 -1.59 -0.58
C PHE A 69 3.92 -0.87 -0.29
N ILE A 70 4.47 -1.01 0.92
CA ILE A 70 5.74 -0.37 1.30
C ILE A 70 6.87 -0.84 0.37
N ALA A 71 6.98 -2.14 0.11
CA ALA A 71 8.00 -2.67 -0.80
C ALA A 71 7.89 -2.10 -2.22
N ALA A 72 6.68 -1.86 -2.71
CA ALA A 72 6.42 -1.33 -4.04
C ALA A 72 6.62 0.19 -4.17
N TYR A 73 6.45 0.95 -3.07
CA TYR A 73 6.39 2.41 -3.12
C TYR A 73 7.47 3.14 -2.31
N ARG A 74 8.19 2.49 -1.38
CA ARG A 74 9.30 3.13 -0.67
C ARG A 74 10.38 3.62 -1.64
N VAL A 75 11.04 4.73 -1.30
CA VAL A 75 12.28 5.12 -1.98
C VAL A 75 13.32 4.04 -1.72
N ARG A 76 13.90 3.47 -2.79
CA ARG A 76 15.13 2.68 -2.64
C ARG A 76 16.26 3.66 -2.40
N GLN A 77 16.91 3.57 -1.24
CA GLN A 77 18.22 4.18 -1.09
C GLN A 77 19.09 3.62 -2.21
N ARG A 78 19.68 4.50 -3.03
CA ARG A 78 20.74 4.11 -3.95
C ARG A 78 21.82 3.52 -3.06
N ALA A 79 22.20 2.27 -3.31
CA ALA A 79 23.25 1.64 -2.53
C ALA A 79 24.46 2.59 -2.52
N GLU A 80 24.91 2.98 -1.33
CA GLU A 80 26.22 3.60 -1.11
C GLU A 80 27.36 2.58 -1.38
N ASP A 81 27.02 1.39 -1.89
CA ASP A 81 27.90 0.26 -2.19
C ASP A 81 28.24 0.13 -3.69
N ASP A 82 28.63 1.23 -4.35
CA ASP A 82 29.37 1.10 -5.62
C ASP A 82 30.77 1.75 -5.48
N PRO A 83 31.81 0.96 -5.13
CA PRO A 83 33.19 1.44 -5.01
C PRO A 83 33.82 1.86 -6.34
N GLU A 84 33.14 1.72 -7.48
CA GLU A 84 33.77 1.78 -8.82
C GLU A 84 33.73 3.14 -9.53
N MET A 85 33.59 4.25 -8.80
CA MET A 85 33.82 5.60 -9.35
C MET A 85 34.77 6.46 -8.51
N VAL A 86 35.94 5.91 -8.20
CA VAL A 86 37.17 6.71 -8.08
C VAL A 86 38.09 6.25 -9.21
N LYS A 87 38.00 6.94 -10.35
CA LYS A 87 39.05 6.97 -11.37
C LYS A 87 39.77 8.30 -11.28
#